data_AF-A0A426VYF4-F1
#
_entry.id   AF-A0A426VYF4-F1
#
_cell.length_a   1.000
_cell.length_b   1.000
_cell.length_c   1.000
_cell.angle_alpha   90.00
_cell.angle_beta   90.00
_cell.angle_gamma   90.00
#
_symmetry.space_group_name_H-M   'P 1'
#
loop_
_entity.id
_entity.type
_entity.pdbx_description
1 polymer ?
#
loop_
_entity_poly.entity_id
_entity_poly.type
_entity_poly.pdbx_seq_one_letter_code
_entity_poly.pdbx_strand_id
1 'polypeptide(L)'
;MVYLCLHGAKHAFERIEWICDIDRLIRISDVNWEEAITIAERSHSKRSFFLGLSLAHHLLQTVLPSEITESIDADDIRTLQVMTLEQMSEKNNVRSDFKRNKDTFFYQAKLFDQKSDMLRFYLSTFFKISTNDCQTFILPENLKLLYIILRPIRLIGSYMHRFFVTRNT
;
A
#
# COMPACT_ATOMS: atom_id res chain seq x y z
N MET A 1 10.67 13.72 3.29
CA MET A 1 10.84 12.36 3.84
C MET A 1 9.51 11.62 4.00
N VAL A 2 8.57 12.08 4.84
CA VAL A 2 7.28 11.39 5.09
C VAL A 2 6.53 11.01 3.80
N TYR A 3 6.43 11.94 2.84
CA TYR A 3 5.82 11.67 1.55
C TYR A 3 6.52 10.54 0.76
N LEU A 4 7.85 10.48 0.77
CA LEU A 4 8.61 9.43 0.07
C LEU A 4 8.29 8.05 0.68
N CYS A 5 8.27 7.97 2.01
CA CYS A 5 7.91 6.74 2.70
C CYS A 5 6.47 6.32 2.39
N LEU A 6 5.51 7.25 2.42
CA LEU A 6 4.11 6.98 2.05
C LEU A 6 3.98 6.52 0.59
N HIS A 7 4.66 7.20 -0.32
CA HIS A 7 4.64 6.87 -1.75
C HIS A 7 5.24 5.49 -2.01
N GLY A 8 6.41 5.19 -1.45
CA GLY A 8 7.05 3.89 -1.58
C GLY A 8 6.21 2.77 -0.97
N ALA A 9 5.66 2.98 0.23
CA ALA A 9 4.81 2.01 0.91
C ALA A 9 3.56 1.67 0.10
N LYS A 10 2.89 2.66 -0.51
CA LYS A 10 1.74 2.42 -1.40
C LYS A 10 2.08 1.44 -2.53
N HIS A 11 3.30 1.48 -3.03
CA HIS A 11 3.80 0.61 -4.10
C HIS A 11 4.63 -0.57 -3.59
N ALA A 12 4.52 -0.90 -2.30
CA ALA A 12 5.22 -2.00 -1.64
C ALA A 12 6.74 -1.99 -1.86
N PHE A 13 7.32 -0.80 -1.98
CA PHE A 13 8.73 -0.59 -2.29
C PHE A 13 9.28 -1.45 -3.44
N GLU A 14 8.47 -1.74 -4.47
CA GLU A 14 8.81 -2.64 -5.58
C GLU A 14 10.03 -2.21 -6.42
N ARG A 15 10.55 -1.00 -6.19
CA ARG A 15 11.79 -0.46 -6.73
C ARG A 15 12.66 0.03 -5.58
N ILE A 16 13.91 -0.47 -5.55
CA ILE A 16 14.91 -0.12 -4.53
C ILE A 16 15.24 1.38 -4.48
N GLU A 17 15.04 2.11 -5.58
CA GLU A 17 15.34 3.54 -5.68
C GLU A 17 14.60 4.38 -4.64
N TRP A 18 13.37 4.04 -4.28
CA TRP A 18 12.63 4.80 -3.26
C TRP A 18 13.29 4.68 -1.88
N ILE A 19 13.91 3.53 -1.60
CA ILE A 19 14.66 3.30 -0.36
C ILE A 19 15.98 4.07 -0.42
N CYS A 20 16.65 4.08 -1.57
CA CYS A 20 17.85 4.89 -1.81
C CYS A 20 17.59 6.39 -1.63
N ASP A 21 16.45 6.90 -2.12
CA ASP A 21 16.07 8.31 -1.98
C ASP A 21 15.85 8.68 -0.50
N ILE A 22 15.24 7.79 0.28
CA ILE A 22 15.06 7.97 1.74
C ILE A 22 16.41 7.99 2.45
N ASP A 23 17.27 6.99 2.22
CA ASP A 23 18.61 6.93 2.81
C ASP A 23 19.44 8.18 2.46
N ARG A 24 19.45 8.55 1.18
CA ARG A 24 20.20 9.72 0.71
C ARG A 24 19.70 11.00 1.37
N LEU A 25 18.39 11.19 1.46
CA LEU A 25 17.79 12.36 2.09
C LEU A 25 18.21 12.48 3.56
N ILE A 26 18.18 11.37 4.31
CA ILE A 26 18.58 11.33 5.73
C ILE A 26 20.06 11.66 5.89
N ARG A 27 20.94 11.15 5.02
CA ARG A 27 22.39 11.36 5.13
C ARG A 27 22.85 12.78 4.79
N ILE A 28 22.13 13.49 3.92
CA ILE A 28 22.53 14.83 3.46
C ILE A 28 21.81 15.98 4.16
N SER A 29 20.75 15.68 4.92
CA SER A 29 19.90 16.68 5.54
C SER A 29 19.96 16.55 7.06
N ASP A 30 19.89 17.68 7.76
CA ASP A 30 19.65 17.67 9.19
C ASP A 30 18.14 17.46 9.44
N VAL A 31 17.77 16.23 9.76
CA VAL A 31 16.36 15.82 9.87
C VAL A 31 15.83 16.16 11.25
N ASN A 32 14.83 17.04 11.31
CA ASN A 32 14.02 17.21 12.50
C ASN A 32 13.05 16.01 12.66
N TRP A 33 13.46 15.02 13.46
CA TRP A 33 12.71 13.78 13.65
C TRP A 33 11.36 13.98 14.35
N GLU A 34 11.28 14.89 15.32
CA GLU A 34 10.04 15.22 16.03
C GLU A 34 9.00 15.81 15.07
N GLU A 35 9.43 16.73 14.20
CA GLU A 35 8.57 17.30 13.16
C GLU A 35 8.14 16.24 12.15
N ALA A 36 9.07 15.38 11.70
CA ALA A 36 8.75 14.30 10.76
C ALA A 36 7.71 13.32 11.33
N ILE A 37 7.84 12.94 12.60
CA ILE A 37 6.86 12.09 13.31
C ILE A 37 5.52 12.81 13.40
N THR A 38 5.52 14.08 13.79
CA THR A 38 4.28 14.90 13.88
C THR A 38 3.58 15.01 12.54
N ILE A 39 4.31 15.20 11.44
CA ILE A 39 3.75 15.22 10.10
C ILE A 39 3.15 13.85 9.77
N ALA A 40 3.89 12.76 10.00
CA ALA A 40 3.42 11.40 9.74
C ALA A 40 2.15 11.06 10.53
N GLU A 41 2.04 11.53 11.76
CA GLU A 41 0.84 11.42 12.59
C GLU A 41 -0.34 12.16 12.00
N ARG A 42 -0.16 13.45 11.68
CA ARG A 42 -1.23 14.30 11.12
C ARG A 42 -1.70 13.82 9.76
N SER A 43 -0.82 13.19 8.98
CA SER A 43 -1.18 12.59 7.68
C SER A 43 -1.62 11.12 7.76
N HIS A 44 -1.74 10.55 8.96
CA HIS A 44 -2.16 9.16 9.18
C HIS A 44 -1.28 8.16 8.38
N SER A 45 0.02 8.43 8.36
CA SER A 45 1.02 7.68 7.60
C SER A 45 2.21 7.22 8.45
N LYS A 46 2.07 7.07 9.78
CA LYS A 46 3.12 6.59 10.68
C LYS A 46 3.65 5.23 10.25
N ARG A 47 2.77 4.26 9.97
CA ARG A 47 3.21 2.92 9.57
C ARG A 47 4.00 2.95 8.27
N SER A 48 3.55 3.72 7.30
CA SER A 48 4.29 3.91 6.05
C SER A 48 5.62 4.62 6.27
N PHE A 49 5.64 5.63 7.14
CA PHE A 49 6.83 6.38 7.51
C PHE A 49 7.90 5.48 8.14
N PHE A 50 7.55 4.77 9.22
CA PHE A 50 8.47 3.87 9.90
C PHE A 50 8.85 2.65 9.07
N LEU A 51 7.96 2.14 8.21
CA LEU A 51 8.32 1.10 7.24
C LEU A 51 9.44 1.57 6.30
N GLY A 52 9.34 2.78 5.74
CA GLY A 52 10.38 3.32 4.86
C GLY A 52 11.73 3.46 5.56
N LEU A 53 11.73 3.94 6.82
CA LEU A 53 12.94 4.05 7.63
C LEU A 53 13.50 2.67 8.01
N SER A 54 12.64 1.72 8.36
CA SER A 54 12.99 0.33 8.67
C SER A 54 13.69 -0.35 7.51
N LEU A 55 13.19 -0.15 6.28
CA LEU A 55 13.80 -0.69 5.06
C LEU A 55 15.15 -0.04 4.75
N ALA A 56 15.26 1.30 4.88
CA ALA A 56 16.51 2.01 4.66
C ALA A 56 17.58 1.58 5.68
N HIS A 57 17.21 1.48 6.96
CA HIS A 57 18.07 0.97 8.02
C HIS A 57 18.54 -0.46 7.73
N HIS A 58 17.62 -1.36 7.40
CA HIS A 58 17.94 -2.77 7.18
C HIS A 58 18.80 -3.01 5.92
N LEU A 59 18.45 -2.39 4.79
CA LEU A 59 19.10 -2.68 3.50
C LEU A 59 20.33 -1.82 3.24
N LEU A 60 20.32 -0.56 3.67
CA LEU A 60 21.36 0.43 3.36
C LEU A 60 22.16 0.87 4.58
N GLN A 61 21.89 0.27 5.75
CA GLN A 61 22.55 0.60 7.01
C GLN A 61 22.47 2.11 7.29
N THR A 62 21.30 2.70 7.03
CA THR A 62 21.01 4.10 7.37
C THR A 62 21.11 4.28 8.87
N VAL A 63 21.96 5.21 9.31
CA VAL A 63 22.09 5.54 10.74
C VAL A 63 20.86 6.36 11.15
N LEU A 64 20.14 5.85 12.13
CA LEU A 64 18.95 6.48 12.70
C LEU A 64 19.18 6.71 14.19
N PRO A 65 18.60 7.78 14.77
CA PRO A 65 18.71 8.01 16.21
C PRO A 65 17.84 7.01 16.98
N SER A 66 18.11 6.88 18.29
CA SER A 66 17.51 5.86 19.16
C SER A 66 15.98 5.88 19.16
N GLU A 67 15.38 7.08 19.15
CA GLU A 67 13.93 7.26 19.20
C GLU A 67 13.25 6.67 17.95
N ILE A 68 13.95 6.69 16.82
CA ILE A 68 13.47 6.11 15.56
C ILE A 68 13.72 4.59 15.55
N THR A 69 14.88 4.13 16.02
CA THR A 69 15.19 2.69 16.03
C THR A 69 14.18 1.89 16.87
N GLU A 70 13.76 2.42 18.02
CA GLU A 70 12.72 1.79 18.85
C GLU A 70 11.37 1.71 18.11
N SER A 71 11.02 2.74 17.35
CA SER A 71 9.76 2.81 16.61
C SER A 71 9.73 1.85 15.41
N ILE A 72 10.84 1.66 14.72
CA ILE A 72 10.92 0.71 13.58
C ILE A 72 10.97 -0.75 14.02
N ASP A 73 11.27 -1.00 15.30
CA ASP A 73 11.32 -2.32 15.92
C ASP A 73 9.97 -2.82 16.44
N ALA A 74 8.92 -1.99 16.37
CA ALA A 74 7.57 -2.41 16.69
C ALA A 74 7.10 -3.59 15.81
N ASP A 75 6.36 -4.52 16.39
CA ASP A 75 5.96 -5.78 15.72
C ASP A 75 5.16 -5.54 14.43
N ASP A 76 4.32 -4.51 14.40
CA ASP A 76 3.53 -4.18 13.20
C ASP A 76 4.41 -3.65 12.06
N ILE A 77 5.45 -2.85 12.39
CA ILE A 77 6.44 -2.37 11.42
C ILE A 77 7.34 -3.51 10.94
N ARG A 78 7.85 -4.36 11.83
CA ARG A 78 8.63 -5.55 11.45
C ARG A 78 7.83 -6.50 10.57
N THR A 79 6.56 -6.71 10.88
CA THR A 79 5.65 -7.50 10.02
C THR A 79 5.54 -6.90 8.62
N LEU A 80 5.33 -5.58 8.52
CA LEU A 80 5.26 -4.87 7.25
C LEU A 80 6.59 -4.93 6.48
N GLN A 81 7.72 -4.83 7.19
CA GLN A 81 9.06 -4.93 6.60
C GLN A 81 9.26 -6.30 5.95
N VAL A 82 8.99 -7.40 6.68
CA VAL A 82 9.10 -8.77 6.17
C VAL A 82 8.21 -8.96 4.94
N MET A 83 6.93 -8.56 5.02
CA MET A 83 6.01 -8.66 3.88
C MET A 83 6.51 -7.88 2.65
N THR A 84 7.09 -6.70 2.88
CA THR A 84 7.64 -5.87 1.80
C THR A 84 8.85 -6.54 1.15
N LEU A 85 9.79 -7.06 1.95
CA LEU A 85 10.98 -7.75 1.46
C LEU A 85 10.64 -9.04 0.70
N GLU A 86 9.66 -9.81 1.19
CA GLU A 86 9.13 -10.98 0.48
C GLU A 86 8.57 -10.57 -0.90
N GLN A 87 7.74 -9.53 -0.94
CA GLN A 87 7.16 -9.04 -2.19
C GLN A 87 8.22 -8.52 -3.18
N MET A 88 9.26 -7.84 -2.70
CA MET A 88 10.38 -7.38 -3.52
C MET A 88 11.18 -8.56 -4.11
N SER A 89 11.36 -9.64 -3.34
CA SER A 89 12.08 -10.85 -3.77
C SER A 89 11.28 -11.72 -4.75
N GLU A 90 9.97 -11.79 -4.56
CA GLU A 90 9.08 -12.71 -5.28
C GLU A 90 8.68 -12.28 -6.71
N LYS A 91 9.23 -11.16 -7.20
CA LYS A 91 8.93 -10.59 -8.53
C LYS A 91 9.14 -11.57 -9.71
N ASN A 92 9.76 -12.73 -9.46
CA ASN A 92 10.09 -13.78 -10.44
C ASN A 92 9.20 -15.03 -10.44
N ASN A 93 8.18 -15.16 -9.57
CA ASN A 93 7.36 -16.38 -9.50
C ASN A 93 5.91 -16.22 -9.99
N VAL A 94 5.46 -17.20 -10.78
CA VAL A 94 4.10 -17.32 -11.34
C VAL A 94 3.10 -17.61 -10.21
N ARG A 95 2.67 -16.58 -9.49
CA ARG A 95 1.54 -16.67 -8.56
C ARG A 95 0.23 -16.55 -9.34
N SER A 96 -0.78 -17.34 -8.98
CA SER A 96 -2.13 -17.14 -9.49
C SER A 96 -2.62 -15.72 -9.14
N ASP A 97 -3.31 -15.06 -10.08
CA ASP A 97 -3.81 -13.69 -9.91
C ASP A 97 -4.59 -13.49 -8.60
N PHE A 98 -5.26 -14.53 -8.12
CA PHE A 98 -6.02 -14.51 -6.88
C PHE A 98 -5.12 -14.37 -5.63
N LYS A 99 -4.02 -15.15 -5.55
CA LYS A 99 -3.10 -15.09 -4.41
C LYS A 99 -2.40 -13.73 -4.37
N ARG A 100 -1.97 -13.21 -5.52
CA ARG A 100 -1.37 -11.87 -5.64
C ARG A 100 -2.33 -10.78 -5.14
N ASN A 101 -3.58 -10.79 -5.59
CA ASN A 101 -4.57 -9.80 -5.18
C ASN A 101 -4.88 -9.86 -3.67
N LYS A 102 -4.94 -11.07 -3.11
CA LYS A 102 -5.13 -11.28 -1.67
C LYS A 102 -3.97 -10.67 -0.89
N ASP A 103 -2.73 -11.03 -1.23
CA ASP A 103 -1.54 -10.57 -0.51
C ASP A 103 -1.39 -9.04 -0.59
N THR A 104 -1.65 -8.44 -1.77
CA THR A 104 -1.69 -6.98 -1.93
C THR A 104 -2.75 -6.33 -1.04
N PHE A 105 -3.94 -6.91 -0.92
CA PHE A 105 -5.00 -6.39 -0.06
C PHE A 105 -4.62 -6.46 1.42
N PHE A 106 -4.08 -7.60 1.89
CA PHE A 106 -3.62 -7.75 3.27
C PHE A 106 -2.49 -6.79 3.62
N TYR A 107 -1.55 -6.59 2.68
CA TYR A 107 -0.47 -5.61 2.81
C TYR A 107 -1.02 -4.18 2.94
N GLN A 108 -1.88 -3.75 2.00
CA GLN A 108 -2.46 -2.41 2.02
C GLN A 108 -3.31 -2.15 3.26
N ALA A 109 -4.06 -3.16 3.74
CA ALA A 109 -4.83 -3.04 4.97
C ALA A 109 -3.94 -2.79 6.19
N LYS A 110 -2.76 -3.43 6.26
CA LYS A 110 -1.81 -3.24 7.38
C LYS A 110 -1.12 -1.87 7.35
N LEU A 111 -1.00 -1.22 6.19
CA LEU A 111 -0.41 0.11 6.07
C LEU A 111 -1.25 1.24 6.69
N PHE A 112 -2.56 1.05 6.86
CA PHE A 112 -3.43 2.09 7.43
C PHE A 112 -3.25 2.22 8.95
N ASP A 113 -2.91 3.42 9.42
CA ASP A 113 -2.84 3.72 10.85
C ASP A 113 -4.22 3.59 11.53
N GLN A 114 -5.29 4.03 10.85
CA GLN A 114 -6.65 4.04 11.37
C GLN A 114 -7.62 3.18 10.55
N LYS A 115 -8.52 2.47 11.23
CA LYS A 115 -9.56 1.65 10.59
C LYS A 115 -10.60 2.49 9.84
N SER A 116 -10.85 3.73 10.27
CA SER A 116 -11.74 4.68 9.62
C SER A 116 -11.26 5.03 8.20
N ASP A 117 -9.97 5.33 8.03
CA ASP A 117 -9.40 5.63 6.72
C ASP A 117 -9.32 4.40 5.83
N MET A 118 -9.01 3.24 6.41
CA MET A 118 -9.10 1.97 5.71
C MET A 118 -10.52 1.74 5.15
N LEU A 119 -11.55 1.91 5.99
CA LEU A 119 -12.95 1.74 5.56
C LEU A 119 -13.34 2.78 4.51
N ARG A 120 -13.00 4.06 4.71
CA ARG A 120 -13.25 5.14 3.74
C ARG A 120 -12.56 4.84 2.40
N PHE A 121 -11.31 4.39 2.42
CA PHE A 121 -10.57 4.01 1.23
C PHE A 121 -11.26 2.86 0.48
N TYR A 122 -11.65 1.79 1.18
CA TYR A 122 -12.34 0.68 0.54
C TYR A 122 -13.72 1.08 0.01
N LEU A 123 -14.54 1.79 0.79
CA LEU A 123 -15.83 2.29 0.32
C LEU A 123 -15.66 3.20 -0.90
N SER A 124 -14.70 4.13 -0.86
CA SER A 124 -14.40 4.99 -2.01
C SER A 124 -13.94 4.15 -3.22
N THR A 125 -13.17 3.09 -3.01
CA THR A 125 -12.73 2.19 -4.08
C THR A 125 -13.90 1.40 -4.67
N PHE A 126 -14.86 0.96 -3.84
CA PHE A 126 -16.07 0.28 -4.30
C PHE A 126 -17.01 1.21 -5.07
N PHE A 127 -17.16 2.46 -4.63
CA PHE A 127 -18.13 3.40 -5.19
C PHE A 127 -17.58 4.42 -6.19
N LYS A 128 -16.25 4.51 -6.39
CA LYS A 128 -15.64 5.37 -7.41
C LYS A 128 -16.09 4.91 -8.80
N ILE A 129 -16.39 5.83 -9.69
CA ILE A 129 -16.68 5.48 -11.09
C ILE A 129 -15.32 5.22 -11.76
N SER A 130 -15.05 3.98 -12.19
CA SER A 130 -13.82 3.69 -12.93
C SER A 130 -14.02 4.01 -14.40
N THR A 131 -12.98 4.53 -15.06
CA THR A 131 -12.96 4.73 -16.52
C THR A 131 -13.23 3.43 -17.28
N ASN A 132 -12.81 2.30 -16.70
CA ASN A 132 -13.05 0.96 -17.24
C ASN A 132 -14.53 0.54 -17.15
N ASP A 133 -15.29 1.08 -16.19
CA ASP A 133 -16.74 0.85 -16.09
C ASP A 133 -17.47 1.63 -17.19
N CYS A 134 -17.04 2.86 -17.48
CA CYS A 134 -17.56 3.67 -18.60
C CYS A 134 -17.28 3.07 -19.98
N GLN A 135 -16.25 2.22 -20.11
CA GLN A 135 -15.95 1.49 -21.35
C GLN A 135 -16.76 0.20 -21.49
N THR A 136 -17.20 -0.40 -20.38
CA THR A 136 -17.92 -1.69 -20.39
C THR A 136 -19.42 -1.52 -20.54
N PHE A 137 -19.99 -0.46 -19.96
CA PHE A 137 -21.41 -0.18 -20.04
C PHE A 137 -21.62 1.14 -20.78
N ILE A 138 -22.46 1.16 -21.81
CA ILE A 138 -22.91 2.41 -22.44
C ILE A 138 -24.31 2.67 -21.88
N LEU A 139 -24.39 3.45 -20.80
CA LEU A 139 -25.66 3.81 -20.14
C LEU A 139 -26.04 5.25 -20.47
N PRO A 140 -27.34 5.55 -20.68
CA PRO A 140 -27.84 6.91 -20.89
C PRO A 140 -27.62 7.78 -19.64
N GLU A 141 -27.49 9.10 -19.85
CA GLU A 141 -27.01 10.04 -18.82
C GLU A 141 -27.84 10.08 -17.52
N ASN A 142 -29.11 9.71 -17.60
CA ASN A 142 -30.05 9.63 -16.48
C ASN A 142 -29.83 8.42 -15.56
N LEU A 143 -29.00 7.45 -15.94
CA LEU A 143 -28.73 6.22 -15.18
C LEU A 143 -27.32 6.17 -14.57
N LYS A 144 -26.65 7.33 -14.40
CA LYS A 144 -25.33 7.43 -13.75
C LYS A 144 -25.30 6.78 -12.36
N LEU A 145 -26.42 6.80 -11.63
CA LEU A 145 -26.55 6.16 -10.31
C LEU A 145 -26.47 4.62 -10.39
N LEU A 146 -26.87 4.03 -11.52
CA LEU A 146 -26.82 2.58 -11.74
C LEU A 146 -25.38 2.08 -11.88
N TYR A 147 -24.44 2.90 -12.36
CA TYR A 147 -23.01 2.53 -12.39
C TYR A 147 -22.45 2.20 -11.00
N ILE A 148 -22.89 2.94 -9.99
CA ILE A 148 -22.44 2.77 -8.60
C ILE A 148 -22.86 1.39 -8.07
N ILE A 149 -24.03 0.89 -8.48
CA ILE A 149 -24.60 -0.40 -8.07
C ILE A 149 -24.09 -1.56 -8.94
N LEU A 150 -23.89 -1.34 -10.24
CA LEU A 150 -23.43 -2.38 -11.18
C LEU A 150 -21.96 -2.76 -10.96
N ARG A 151 -21.14 -1.86 -10.42
CA ARG A 151 -19.72 -2.11 -10.19
C ARG A 151 -19.43 -3.19 -9.12
N PRO A 152 -20.06 -3.20 -7.93
CA PRO A 152 -19.97 -4.33 -6.99
C PRO A 152 -20.35 -5.67 -7.62
N ILE A 153 -21.43 -5.70 -8.42
CA ILE A 153 -21.90 -6.91 -9.10
C ILE A 153 -20.87 -7.40 -10.12
N ARG A 154 -20.29 -6.49 -10.92
CA ARG A 154 -19.21 -6.82 -11.88
C ARG A 154 -17.96 -7.31 -11.17
N LEU A 155 -17.53 -6.64 -10.09
CA LEU A 155 -16.38 -7.06 -9.29
C LEU A 155 -16.63 -8.48 -8.76
N ILE A 156 -17.75 -8.72 -8.07
CA ILE A 156 -18.13 -10.05 -7.56
C ILE A 156 -18.16 -11.08 -8.69
N GLY A 157 -18.78 -10.78 -9.82
CA GLY A 157 -18.82 -11.66 -11.00
C GLY A 157 -17.43 -11.97 -11.57
N SER A 158 -16.54 -10.99 -11.64
CA SER A 158 -15.16 -11.19 -12.10
C SER A 158 -14.32 -12.02 -11.12
N TYR A 159 -14.54 -11.85 -9.81
CA TYR A 159 -13.92 -12.68 -8.77
C TYR A 159 -14.46 -14.11 -8.80
N MET A 160 -15.77 -14.29 -9.00
CA MET A 160 -16.40 -15.61 -9.12
C MET A 160 -15.96 -16.34 -10.39
N HIS A 161 -15.97 -15.68 -11.55
CA HIS A 161 -15.53 -16.26 -12.81
C HIS A 161 -14.06 -16.69 -12.74
N ARG A 162 -13.18 -15.87 -12.17
CA ARG A 162 -11.76 -16.22 -11.98
C ARG A 162 -11.59 -17.37 -10.99
N PHE A 163 -12.38 -17.44 -9.93
CA PHE A 163 -12.37 -18.54 -8.95
C PHE A 163 -12.79 -19.88 -9.59
N PHE A 164 -13.79 -19.88 -10.47
CA PHE A 164 -14.22 -21.07 -11.20
C PHE A 164 -13.21 -21.52 -12.26
N VAL A 165 -12.55 -20.59 -12.96
CA VAL A 165 -11.51 -20.93 -13.96
C VAL A 165 -10.27 -21.55 -13.30
N THR A 166 -9.84 -21.08 -12.12
CA THR A 166 -8.70 -21.66 -11.39
C THR A 166 -8.97 -23.04 -10.76
N ARG A 167 -10.21 -23.54 -10.77
CA ARG A 167 -10.58 -24.84 -10.19
C ARG A 167 -10.60 -25.97 -11.23
N ASN A 168 -10.51 -25.64 -12.51
CA ASN A 168 -10.55 -26.56 -13.65
C ASN A 168 -9.19 -26.74 -14.35
N THR A 169 -8.09 -26.30 -13.72
CA THR A 169 -6.69 -26.50 -14.14
C THR A 169 -5.91 -27.07 -12.97
#